data_AF-A0A356D9Y7-F1
#
_entry.id   AF-A0A356D9Y7-F1
#
_cell.length_a   1.000
_cell.length_b   1.000
_cell.length_c   1.000
_cell.angle_alpha   90.00
_cell.angle_beta   90.00
_cell.angle_gamma   90.00
#
_symmetry.space_group_name_H-M   'P 1'
#
loop_
_entity.id
_entity.type
_entity.pdbx_description
1 polymer ?
#
loop_
_entity_poly.entity_id
_entity_poly.type
_entity_poly.pdbx_seq_one_letter_code
_entity_poly.pdbx_strand_id
1 'polypeptide(L)'
;MTNNLQLEDAEVSIYIGQFLKLRRKKVGLTGAQLASRLSISQQQVSRYERGINALTIQGLLDILQALDLRKHDIDEFVKNIFSFYFVNFNTEAKLIH
;
A
#
# COMPACT_ATOMS: atom_id res chain seq x y z
N MET A 1 -9.51 27.46 10.67
CA MET A 1 -8.79 27.30 9.40
C MET A 1 -7.81 26.15 9.56
N THR A 2 -8.29 24.91 9.44
CA THR A 2 -7.46 23.72 9.59
C THR A 2 -7.72 22.81 8.40
N ASN A 3 -6.65 22.62 7.62
CA ASN A 3 -6.53 21.69 6.50
C ASN A 3 -7.03 20.30 6.90
N ASN A 4 -8.03 19.78 6.20
CA ASN A 4 -8.50 18.40 6.39
C ASN A 4 -8.68 17.65 5.05
N LEU A 5 -7.95 18.07 4.01
CA LEU A 5 -8.10 17.55 2.64
C LEU A 5 -6.81 17.03 1.99
N GLN A 6 -5.75 16.85 2.77
CA GLN A 6 -4.57 16.10 2.35
C GLN A 6 -4.31 15.05 3.40
N LEU A 7 -4.75 13.81 3.15
CA LEU A 7 -4.09 12.66 3.77
C LEU A 7 -2.61 12.83 3.40
N GLU A 8 -1.74 13.01 4.38
CA GLU A 8 -0.33 13.21 4.10
C GLU A 8 0.18 11.98 3.33
N ASP A 9 1.04 12.17 2.32
CA ASP A 9 1.60 11.07 1.49
C ASP A 9 2.15 9.90 2.32
N ALA A 10 2.51 10.18 3.58
CA ALA A 10 2.89 9.22 4.60
C ALA A 10 1.79 8.21 4.96
N GLU A 11 0.53 8.62 5.14
CA GLU A 11 -0.57 7.75 5.60
C GLU A 11 -0.88 6.65 4.57
N VAL A 12 -0.85 7.02 3.30
CA VAL A 12 -0.99 6.13 2.16
C VAL A 12 0.13 5.11 2.12
N SER A 13 1.37 5.62 2.18
CA SER A 13 2.56 4.80 2.06
C SER A 13 2.60 3.77 3.20
N ILE A 14 2.15 4.16 4.39
CA ILE A 14 1.98 3.28 5.55
C ILE A 14 0.91 2.22 5.26
N TYR A 15 -0.27 2.59 4.77
CA TYR A 15 -1.34 1.65 4.44
C TYR A 15 -0.88 0.58 3.44
N ILE A 16 -0.28 1.04 2.32
CA ILE A 16 0.26 0.16 1.28
C ILE A 16 1.34 -0.76 1.88
N GLY A 17 2.30 -0.20 2.62
CA GLY A 17 3.38 -0.95 3.24
C GLY A 17 2.87 -2.05 4.19
N GLN A 18 1.87 -1.74 5.01
CA GLN A 18 1.26 -2.70 5.92
C GLN A 18 0.56 -3.84 5.17
N PHE A 19 -0.20 -3.52 4.12
CA PHE A 19 -0.83 -4.53 3.27
C PHE A 19 0.21 -5.48 2.67
N LEU A 20 1.27 -4.93 2.06
CA LEU A 20 2.33 -5.72 1.43
C LEU A 20 3.02 -6.65 2.45
N LYS A 21 3.28 -6.14 3.66
CA LYS A 21 3.86 -6.93 4.76
C LYS A 21 2.97 -8.09 5.20
N LEU A 22 1.67 -7.83 5.36
CA LEU A 22 0.70 -8.86 5.74
C LEU A 22 0.61 -9.94 4.66
N ARG A 23 0.54 -9.53 3.39
CA ARG A 23 0.46 -10.44 2.26
C ARG A 23 1.73 -11.29 2.12
N ARG A 24 2.92 -10.68 2.25
CA ARG A 24 4.21 -11.40 2.29
C ARG A 24 4.22 -12.50 3.35
N LYS A 25 3.80 -12.18 4.57
CA LYS A 25 3.71 -13.17 5.66
C LYS A 25 2.71 -14.28 5.33
N LYS A 26 1.56 -13.93 4.73
CA LYS A 26 0.51 -14.88 4.33
C LYS A 26 0.99 -15.88 3.27
N VAL A 27 1.92 -15.49 2.39
CA VAL A 27 2.57 -16.42 1.42
C VAL A 27 3.82 -17.11 1.98
N GLY A 28 4.14 -16.93 3.27
CA GLY A 28 5.27 -17.61 3.92
C GLY A 28 6.66 -17.06 3.55
N LEU A 29 6.74 -15.87 2.94
CA LEU A 29 8.02 -15.28 2.56
C LEU A 29 8.61 -14.46 3.71
N THR A 30 9.93 -14.59 3.92
CA THR A 30 10.73 -13.66 4.71
C THR A 30 11.00 -12.38 3.93
N GLY A 31 11.38 -11.29 4.62
CA GLY A 31 11.75 -10.04 3.96
C GLY A 31 12.95 -10.21 3.02
N ALA A 32 13.91 -11.09 3.37
CA ALA A 32 15.06 -11.40 2.53
C ALA A 32 14.67 -12.16 1.25
N GLN A 33 13.73 -13.10 1.33
CA GLN A 33 13.23 -13.83 0.16
C GLN A 33 12.46 -12.90 -0.79
N LEU A 34 11.63 -11.99 -0.28
CA LEU A 34 10.96 -11.00 -1.12
C LEU A 34 11.98 -10.06 -1.79
N ALA A 35 12.99 -9.59 -1.05
CA ALA A 35 14.08 -8.79 -1.58
C ALA A 35 14.83 -9.50 -2.72
N SER A 36 15.13 -10.79 -2.54
CA SER A 36 15.77 -11.61 -3.56
C SER A 36 14.92 -11.74 -4.82
N ARG A 37 13.60 -11.93 -4.71
CA ARG A 37 12.68 -11.96 -5.87
C ARG A 37 12.67 -10.64 -6.65
N LEU A 38 12.81 -9.53 -5.94
CA LEU A 38 12.76 -8.18 -6.50
C LEU A 38 14.14 -7.66 -6.94
N SER A 39 15.22 -8.41 -6.71
CA SER A 39 16.60 -7.95 -6.93
C SER A 39 16.93 -6.63 -6.21
N ILE A 40 16.42 -6.46 -4.98
CA ILE A 40 16.68 -5.28 -4.12
C ILE A 40 17.20 -5.71 -2.74
N SER A 41 17.64 -4.74 -1.93
CA SER A 41 18.06 -5.03 -0.56
C SER A 41 16.87 -5.36 0.36
N GLN A 42 17.10 -6.20 1.38
CA GLN A 42 16.10 -6.45 2.43
C GLN A 42 15.73 -5.16 3.18
N GLN A 43 16.69 -4.24 3.35
CA GLN A 43 16.43 -2.94 3.95
C GLN A 43 15.43 -2.11 3.13
N GLN A 44 15.50 -2.18 1.80
CA GLN A 44 14.58 -1.49 0.91
C GLN A 44 13.17 -2.09 1.02
N VAL A 45 13.03 -3.42 1.04
CA VAL A 45 11.76 -4.09 1.37
C VAL A 45 11.22 -3.60 2.72
N SER A 46 12.07 -3.53 3.74
CA SER A 46 11.67 -3.04 5.08
C SER A 46 11.21 -1.58 5.08
N ARG A 47 11.80 -0.71 4.24
CA ARG A 47 11.34 0.67 4.07
C ARG A 47 9.95 0.72 3.41
N TYR A 48 9.73 -0.07 2.35
CA TYR A 48 8.43 -0.19 1.71
C TYR A 48 7.36 -0.69 2.68
N GLU A 49 7.64 -1.75 3.41
CA GLU A 49 6.69 -2.33 4.38
C GLU A 49 6.35 -1.41 5.57
N ARG A 50 7.15 -0.39 5.82
CA ARG A 50 6.92 0.61 6.87
C ARG A 50 6.35 1.92 6.32
N GLY A 51 6.23 2.07 5.00
CA GLY A 51 5.79 3.31 4.37
C GLY A 51 6.75 4.49 4.55
N ILE A 52 8.03 4.24 4.88
CA ILE A 52 9.02 5.32 5.08
C ILE A 52 9.38 6.00 3.76
N ASN A 53 9.27 5.28 2.64
CA ASN A 53 9.49 5.79 1.29
C ASN A 53 8.21 5.60 0.47
N ALA A 54 7.81 6.64 -0.26
CA ALA A 54 6.78 6.52 -1.28
C ALA A 54 7.22 5.48 -2.34
N LEU A 55 6.33 4.52 -2.61
CA LEU A 55 6.50 3.57 -3.70
C LEU A 55 6.09 4.25 -5.00
N THR A 56 6.89 4.06 -6.05
CA THR A 56 6.40 4.32 -7.41
C THR A 56 5.36 3.29 -7.79
N ILE A 57 4.49 3.61 -8.75
CA ILE A 57 3.52 2.64 -9.28
C ILE A 57 4.23 1.40 -9.81
N GLN A 58 5.35 1.57 -10.52
CA GLN A 58 6.15 0.43 -11.00
C GLN A 58 6.62 -0.46 -9.85
N GLY A 59 7.21 0.12 -8.81
CA GLY A 59 7.68 -0.66 -7.65
C GLY A 59 6.55 -1.36 -6.91
N LEU A 60 5.35 -0.76 -6.86
CA LEU A 60 4.17 -1.42 -6.32
C LEU A 60 3.80 -2.64 -7.18
N LEU A 61 3.70 -2.49 -8.49
CA LEU A 61 3.37 -3.59 -9.41
C LEU A 61 4.38 -4.74 -9.31
N ASP A 62 5.68 -4.43 -9.25
CA ASP A 62 6.74 -5.43 -9.10
C ASP A 62 6.57 -6.23 -7.80
N ILE A 63 6.24 -5.56 -6.69
CA ILE A 63 6.00 -6.22 -5.41
C ILE A 63 4.73 -7.09 -5.47
N LEU A 64 3.64 -6.59 -6.06
CA LEU A 64 2.39 -7.36 -6.18
C LEU A 64 2.61 -8.64 -6.99
N GLN A 65 3.40 -8.56 -8.07
CA GLN A 65 3.81 -9.71 -8.85
C GLN A 65 4.69 -10.67 -8.05
N ALA A 66 5.71 -10.17 -7.34
CA ALA A 66 6.62 -10.98 -6.54
C ALA A 66 5.95 -11.68 -5.34
N LEU A 67 4.77 -11.20 -4.94
CA LEU A 67 3.93 -11.77 -3.89
C LEU A 67 2.87 -12.75 -4.42
N ASP A 68 2.90 -13.09 -5.72
CA ASP A 68 1.99 -14.02 -6.38
C ASP A 68 0.51 -13.68 -6.09
N LEU A 69 0.15 -12.38 -6.12
CA LEU A 69 -1.26 -11.99 -6.01
C LEU A 69 -2.00 -12.41 -7.27
N ARG A 70 -3.19 -12.98 -7.09
CA ARG A 70 -4.10 -13.25 -8.20
C ARG A 70 -4.82 -11.95 -8.55
N LYS A 71 -5.37 -11.88 -9.76
CA LYS A 71 -6.16 -10.73 -10.24
C LYS A 71 -7.19 -10.25 -9.22
N HIS A 72 -7.95 -11.16 -8.60
CA HIS A 72 -8.92 -10.82 -7.56
C HIS A 72 -8.29 -10.09 -6.37
N ASP A 73 -7.14 -10.56 -5.88
CA ASP A 73 -6.47 -9.98 -4.71
C ASP A 73 -5.96 -8.56 -5.03
N ILE A 74 -5.56 -8.30 -6.28
CA ILE A 74 -5.17 -6.98 -6.78
C ILE A 74 -6.40 -6.07 -6.91
N ASP A 75 -7.48 -6.57 -7.51
CA ASP A 75 -8.73 -5.80 -7.66
C ASP A 75 -9.27 -5.35 -6.30
N GLU A 76 -9.24 -6.22 -5.29
CA GLU A 76 -9.64 -5.91 -3.91
C GLU A 76 -8.69 -4.89 -3.27
N PHE A 77 -7.39 -5.07 -3.40
CA PHE A 77 -6.38 -4.14 -2.89
C PHE A 77 -6.55 -2.73 -3.46
N VAL A 78 -6.72 -2.61 -4.78
CA VAL A 78 -6.91 -1.34 -5.47
C VAL A 78 -8.23 -0.68 -5.05
N LYS A 79 -9.31 -1.45 -4.91
CA LYS A 79 -10.58 -0.94 -4.34
C LYS A 79 -10.40 -0.41 -2.92
N ASN A 80 -9.62 -1.09 -2.07
CA ASN A 80 -9.40 -0.65 -0.70
C ASN A 80 -8.55 0.61 -0.63
N ILE A 81 -7.54 0.75 -1.50
CA ILE A 81 -6.83 2.02 -1.71
C ILE A 81 -7.86 3.09 -2.10
N PHE A 82 -8.61 2.91 -3.19
CA PHE A 82 -9.57 3.92 -3.61
C PHE A 82 -10.64 4.22 -2.56
N SER A 83 -11.12 3.23 -1.80
CA SER A 83 -12.06 3.46 -0.68
C SER A 83 -11.43 4.30 0.41
N PHE A 84 -10.18 4.02 0.81
CA PHE A 84 -9.46 4.81 1.80
C PHE A 84 -9.31 6.29 1.38
N TYR A 85 -9.16 6.54 0.07
CA TYR A 85 -8.99 7.87 -0.49
C TYR A 85 -10.30 8.60 -0.86
N PHE A 86 -11.28 7.89 -1.41
CA PHE A 86 -12.51 8.46 -1.97
C PHE A 86 -13.70 8.42 -1.01
N VAL A 87 -13.71 7.58 0.04
CA VAL A 87 -14.81 7.60 1.05
C VAL A 87 -14.82 8.90 1.85
N ASN A 88 -13.75 9.70 1.84
CA ASN A 88 -13.77 11.05 2.38
C ASN A 88 -14.67 12.05 1.61
N PHE A 89 -15.13 11.74 0.38
CA PHE A 89 -16.07 12.62 -0.34
C PHE A 89 -17.52 12.52 0.14
N ASN A 90 -17.93 11.40 0.77
CA ASN A 90 -19.33 11.20 1.18
C ASN A 90 -19.63 11.67 2.61
N THR A 91 -18.63 12.06 3.39
CA THR A 91 -18.82 12.63 4.74
C THR A 91 -19.12 14.13 4.69
N GLU A 92 -18.82 14.83 3.59
CA GLU A 92 -19.14 16.26 3.42
C GLU A 92 -20.59 16.52 3.02
N ALA A 93 -21.29 15.53 2.43
CA ALA A 93 -22.72 15.66 2.10
C ALA A 93 -23.64 15.71 3.33
N LYS A 94 -23.10 15.49 4.55
CA LYS A 94 -23.82 15.68 5.82
C LYS A 94 -23.48 16.98 6.56
N LEU A 95 -22.61 17.83 5.99
CA LEU A 95 -22.28 19.15 6.54
C LEU A 95 -22.86 20.30 5.70
N ILE A 96 -23.55 19.98 4.61
CA ILE A 96 -24.39 20.92 3.84
C ILE A 96 -25.84 20.46 3.95
N HIS A 97 -26.36 20.45 5.17
CA HIS A 97 -27.78 20.63 5.50
C HIS A 97 -27.89 21.12 6.95
#